data_AF-A0A7K3BEF5-F1
#
_entry.id   AF-A0A7K3BEF5-F1
#
_cell.length_a   1.000
_cell.length_b   1.000
_cell.length_c   1.000
_cell.angle_alpha   90.00
_cell.angle_beta   90.00
_cell.angle_gamma   90.00
#
_symmetry.space_group_name_H-M   'P 1'
#
loop_
_entity.id
_entity.type
_entity.pdbx_description
1 polymer ?
#
loop_
_entity_poly.entity_id
_entity_poly.type
_entity_poly.pdbx_seq_one_letter_code
_entity_poly.pdbx_strand_id
1 'polypeptide(L)'
;MNDEYRPSDELREDLRAWQDAVRAEERARHALRKRVADELKATGVTNATIAQHLPWTEENVRLIAREYGVPRLRKRPEQAEN
;
A
#
# COMPACT_ATOMS: atom_id res chain seq x y z
N MET A 1 -28.00 -26.94 29.88
CA MET A 1 -27.47 -27.59 28.67
C MET A 1 -26.69 -26.52 27.93
N ASN A 2 -25.38 -26.68 27.81
CA ASN A 2 -24.60 -25.87 26.88
C ASN A 2 -24.76 -26.56 25.53
N ASP A 3 -25.64 -26.05 24.68
CA ASP A 3 -25.61 -26.38 23.27
C ASP A 3 -24.35 -25.72 22.69
N GLU A 4 -23.32 -26.53 22.47
CA GLU A 4 -22.09 -26.09 21.83
C GLU A 4 -22.42 -25.81 20.35
N TYR A 5 -22.67 -24.54 20.05
CA TYR A 5 -22.97 -24.09 18.70
C TYR A 5 -21.86 -24.49 17.74
N ARG A 6 -22.24 -25.20 16.68
CA ARG A 6 -21.36 -25.56 15.57
C ARG A 6 -21.84 -24.85 14.29
N PRO A 7 -21.02 -23.97 13.68
CA PRO A 7 -21.33 -23.39 12.39
C PRO A 7 -21.62 -24.46 11.33
N SER A 8 -22.54 -24.18 10.40
CA SER A 8 -22.75 -25.02 9.22
C SER A 8 -21.48 -25.08 8.37
N ASP A 9 -21.36 -26.14 7.58
CA ASP A 9 -20.19 -26.31 6.71
C ASP A 9 -20.13 -25.23 5.63
N GLU A 10 -21.29 -24.78 5.10
CA GLU A 10 -21.39 -23.64 4.17
C GLU A 10 -20.81 -22.36 4.78
N LEU A 11 -21.18 -22.04 6.03
CA LEU A 11 -20.67 -20.85 6.71
C LEU A 11 -19.15 -20.93 6.94
N ARG A 12 -18.62 -22.12 7.24
CA ARG A 12 -17.17 -22.32 7.41
C ARG A 12 -16.42 -22.19 6.10
N GLU A 13 -17.00 -22.66 5.01
CA GLU A 13 -16.43 -22.54 3.67
C GLU A 13 -16.36 -21.07 3.24
N ASP A 14 -17.46 -20.33 3.35
CA ASP A 14 -17.51 -18.90 3.03
C ASP A 14 -16.57 -18.09 3.91
N LEU A 15 -16.50 -18.40 5.21
CA LEU A 15 -15.57 -17.75 6.14
C LEU A 15 -14.12 -17.98 5.72
N ARG A 16 -13.78 -19.21 5.31
CA ARG A 16 -12.43 -19.54 4.85
C ARG A 16 -12.11 -18.81 3.54
N ALA A 17 -13.02 -18.82 2.58
CA ALA A 17 -12.85 -18.12 1.31
C ALA A 17 -12.63 -16.61 1.51
N TRP A 18 -13.40 -15.99 2.41
CA TRP A 18 -13.21 -14.59 2.78
C TRP A 18 -11.86 -14.35 3.44
N GLN A 19 -11.45 -15.19 4.40
CA GLN A 19 -10.14 -15.06 5.06
C GLN A 19 -8.98 -15.19 4.06
N ASP A 20 -9.07 -16.11 3.11
CA ASP A 20 -8.06 -16.29 2.07
C ASP A 20 -8.00 -15.08 1.12
N ALA A 21 -9.16 -14.50 0.77
CA ALA A 21 -9.23 -13.28 -0.03
C ALA A 21 -8.61 -12.07 0.69
N VAL A 22 -8.90 -11.88 1.99
CA VAL A 22 -8.29 -10.81 2.80
C VAL A 22 -6.77 -10.97 2.86
N ARG A 23 -6.27 -12.18 3.08
CA ARG A 23 -4.81 -12.45 3.09
C ARG A 23 -4.18 -12.22 1.72
N ALA A 24 -4.88 -12.55 0.64
CA ALA A 24 -4.40 -12.31 -0.71
C ALA A 24 -4.33 -10.82 -1.03
N GLU A 25 -5.36 -10.06 -0.65
CA GLU A 25 -5.40 -8.60 -0.79
C GLU A 25 -4.27 -7.94 0.00
N GLU A 26 -4.03 -8.34 1.24
CA GLU A 26 -2.94 -7.81 2.06
C GLU A 26 -1.57 -8.02 1.39
N ARG A 27 -1.30 -9.24 0.90
CA ARG A 27 -0.06 -9.54 0.15
C ARG A 27 0.07 -8.69 -1.11
N ALA A 28 -1.01 -8.55 -1.89
CA ALA A 28 -1.02 -7.75 -3.10
C ALA A 28 -0.76 -6.26 -2.79
N ARG A 29 -1.38 -5.75 -1.73
CA ARG A 29 -1.19 -4.38 -1.25
C ARG A 29 0.26 -4.12 -0.86
N HIS A 30 0.89 -5.01 -0.09
CA HIS A 30 2.31 -4.88 0.25
C HIS A 30 3.22 -4.94 -0.98
N ALA A 31 2.96 -5.86 -1.91
CA ALA A 31 3.72 -5.95 -3.15
C ALA A 31 3.61 -4.67 -3.99
N LEU A 32 2.42 -4.09 -4.10
CA LEU A 32 2.19 -2.83 -4.82
C LEU A 32 2.92 -1.67 -4.13
N ARG A 33 2.81 -1.52 -2.80
CA ARG A 33 3.52 -0.49 -2.04
C ARG A 33 5.03 -0.57 -2.24
N LYS A 34 5.59 -1.78 -2.20
CA LYS A 34 7.01 -2.00 -2.47
C LYS A 34 7.38 -1.54 -3.88
N ARG A 35 6.62 -1.92 -4.91
CA ARG A 35 6.88 -1.48 -6.29
C ARG A 35 6.78 0.03 -6.47
N VAL A 36 5.83 0.68 -5.82
CA VAL A 36 5.73 2.16 -5.80
C VAL A 36 7.00 2.79 -5.22
N ALA A 37 7.51 2.24 -4.11
CA ALA A 37 8.76 2.73 -3.52
C ALA A 37 9.99 2.48 -4.40
N ASP A 38 10.05 1.32 -5.06
CA ASP A 38 11.13 0.99 -6.00
C ASP A 38 11.09 1.92 -7.22
N GLU A 39 9.91 2.21 -7.76
CA GLU A 39 9.70 3.16 -8.87
C GLU A 39 10.14 4.59 -8.50
N LEU A 40 9.77 5.05 -7.30
CA LEU A 40 10.19 6.36 -6.78
C LEU A 40 11.71 6.46 -6.66
N LYS A 41 12.38 5.38 -6.21
CA LYS A 41 13.84 5.32 -6.12
C LYS A 41 14.51 5.32 -7.49
N ALA A 42 13.94 4.59 -8.46
CA ALA A 42 14.52 4.43 -9.79
C ALA A 42 14.36 5.68 -10.67
N THR A 43 13.18 6.29 -10.64
CA THR A 43 12.82 7.40 -11.54
C THR A 43 13.11 8.77 -10.96
N GLY A 44 13.10 8.90 -9.63
CA GLY A 44 13.24 10.19 -8.95
C GLY A 44 12.06 11.15 -9.20
N VAL A 45 10.88 10.64 -9.58
CA VAL A 45 9.67 11.46 -9.71
C VAL A 45 9.11 11.86 -8.35
N THR A 46 8.27 12.89 -8.34
CA THR A 46 7.61 13.33 -7.10
C THR A 46 6.49 12.39 -6.68
N ASN A 47 6.16 12.39 -5.39
CA ASN A 47 5.02 11.63 -4.86
C ASN A 47 3.70 12.03 -5.55
N ALA A 48 3.53 13.31 -5.86
CA ALA A 48 2.35 13.83 -6.57
C ALA A 48 2.25 13.25 -7.98
N THR A 49 3.37 13.13 -8.69
CA THR A 49 3.42 12.57 -10.05
C THR A 49 3.00 11.10 -10.05
N ILE A 50 3.58 10.26 -9.19
CA ILE A 50 3.23 8.83 -9.19
C ILE A 50 1.82 8.58 -8.67
N ALA A 51 1.30 9.42 -7.76
CA ALA A 51 -0.06 9.32 -7.23
C ALA A 51 -1.15 9.43 -8.32
N GLN A 52 -0.87 10.11 -9.45
CA GLN A 52 -1.80 10.22 -10.58
C GLN A 52 -2.10 8.86 -11.25
N HIS A 53 -1.24 7.86 -11.04
CA HIS A 53 -1.39 6.52 -11.61
C HIS A 53 -1.83 5.48 -10.58
N LEU A 54 -2.14 5.92 -9.35
CA LEU A 54 -2.46 5.05 -8.23
C LEU A 54 -3.85 5.39 -7.68
N PRO A 55 -4.53 4.44 -7.04
CA PRO A 55 -5.81 4.71 -6.36
C PRO A 55 -5.65 5.48 -5.04
N TRP A 56 -4.48 6.09 -4.80
CA TRP A 56 -4.10 6.66 -3.52
C TRP A 56 -3.71 8.13 -3.66
N THR A 57 -3.91 8.89 -2.59
CA THR A 57 -3.48 10.29 -2.52
C THR A 57 -1.95 10.40 -2.45
N GLU A 58 -1.44 11.61 -2.74
CA GLU A 58 -0.02 11.92 -2.54
C GLU A 58 0.45 11.63 -1.10
N GLU A 59 -0.40 11.90 -0.10
CA GLU A 59 -0.07 11.63 1.31
C GLU A 59 0.14 10.13 1.57
N ASN A 60 -0.71 9.28 1.01
CA ASN A 60 -0.54 7.83 1.10
C ASN A 60 0.77 7.38 0.44
N VAL A 61 1.09 7.91 -0.74
CA VAL A 61 2.37 7.64 -1.42
C VAL A 61 3.55 8.12 -0.56
N ARG A 62 3.44 9.27 0.10
CA ARG A 62 4.46 9.77 1.03
C ARG A 62 4.66 8.85 2.23
N LEU A 63 3.58 8.27 2.78
CA LEU A 63 3.66 7.29 3.86
C LEU A 63 4.37 6.01 3.40
N ILE A 64 4.03 5.52 2.20
CA ILE A 64 4.70 4.37 1.55
C ILE A 64 6.19 4.68 1.35
N ALA A 65 6.52 5.84 0.78
CA ALA A 65 7.90 6.27 0.58
C ALA A 65 8.70 6.27 1.89
N ARG A 66 8.08 6.71 3.00
CA ARG A 66 8.69 6.66 4.34
C ARG A 66 8.86 5.24 4.86
N GLU A 67 7.85 4.38 4.72
CA GLU A 67 7.86 2.97 5.13
C GLU A 67 9.01 2.20 4.48
N TYR A 68 9.27 2.47 3.19
CA TYR A 68 10.30 1.78 2.38
C TYR A 68 11.62 2.55 2.25
N GLY A 69 11.82 3.62 3.02
CA GLY A 69 13.08 4.37 3.07
C GLY A 69 13.48 5.05 1.76
N VAL A 70 12.51 5.53 0.98
CA VAL A 70 12.76 6.34 -0.22
C VAL A 70 13.33 7.71 0.20
N PRO A 71 14.50 8.12 -0.32
CA PRO A 71 15.06 9.45 -0.03
C PRO A 71 14.09 10.55 -0.47
N ARG A 72 13.91 11.56 0.39
CA ARG A 72 13.14 12.75 -0.03
C ARG A 72 13.91 13.46 -1.12
N LEU A 73 13.26 13.72 -2.25
CA LEU A 73 13.75 14.67 -3.24
C LEU A 73 13.86 16.02 -2.53
N ARG A 74 15.09 16.45 -2.26
CA ARG A 74 15.34 17.82 -1.79
C ARG A 74 15.01 18.72 -2.97
N LYS A 75 14.17 19.74 -2.76
CA LYS A 75 14.14 20.87 -3.70
C LYS A 75 15.59 21.35 -3.82
N ARG A 76 16.17 21.32 -5.02
CA ARG A 76 17.41 22.08 -5.26
C ARG A 76 17.08 23.52 -4.88
N PRO A 77 17.87 24.19 -4.03
CA PRO A 77 17.78 25.62 -3.90
C PRO A 77 18.34 26.19 -5.20
N GLU A 78 17.47 26.41 -6.19
CA GLU A 78 17.82 27.24 -7.34
C GLU A 78 17.01 28.53 -7.20
N GLN A 79 17.75 29.63 -7.06
CA GLN A 79 17.32 31.03 -7.13
C GLN A 79 16.78 31.67 -5.83
N ALA A 80 17.70 31.91 -4.89
CA ALA A 80 17.67 33.09 -4.02
C ALA A 80 18.94 33.91 -4.28
N GLU A 81 19.12 34.33 -5.53
CA GLU A 81 20.09 35.33 -5.95
C GLU A 81 19.43 36.16 -7.07
N ASN A 82 18.62 37.14 -6.66
CA ASN A 82 18.72 38.56 -7.02
C ASN A 82 17.66 39.36 -6.25
#